data_AF-A0A7H8IMG8-F1
#
_entry.id   AF-A0A7H8IMG8-F1
#
_cell.length_a   1.000
_cell.length_b   1.000
_cell.length_c   1.000
_cell.angle_alpha   90.00
_cell.angle_beta   90.00
_cell.angle_gamma   90.00
#
_symmetry.space_group_name_H-M   'P 1'
#
loop_
_entity.id
_entity.type
_entity.pdbx_description
1 polymer ?
#
loop_
_entity_poly.entity_id
_entity_poly.type
_entity_poly.pdbx_seq_one_letter_code
_entity_poly.pdbx_strand_id
1 'polypeptide(L)'
;MSKQDLVVLGQDGVGGCCPGLLTAPLDEAQSVELAKVFKALGDPIRLRLLSMIASRAGGEVCVCDLTPAFDLSQPTISHHLKLLRQAGLIDCERRGTWVYYWLLPEMTDRLAGILTRPAGQPLPERVGTAGDAP
;
A
#
# COMPACT_ATOMS: atom_id res chain seq x y z
N MET A 1 8.62 -31.62 -1.22
CA MET A 1 9.09 -30.27 -0.89
C MET A 1 8.24 -29.77 0.27
N SER A 2 8.79 -29.85 1.48
CA SER A 2 8.07 -29.68 2.75
C SER A 2 7.38 -28.33 2.83
N LYS A 3 6.04 -28.34 2.86
CA LYS A 3 5.27 -27.22 3.41
C LYS A 3 5.54 -27.22 4.90
N GLN A 4 6.40 -26.31 5.34
CA GLN A 4 6.55 -26.03 6.75
C GLN A 4 5.27 -25.31 7.17
N ASP A 5 4.44 -25.98 7.96
CA ASP A 5 3.26 -25.41 8.59
C ASP A 5 3.70 -24.31 9.56
N LEU A 6 3.69 -23.08 9.05
CA LEU A 6 3.87 -21.89 9.86
C LEU A 6 2.58 -21.70 10.66
N VAL A 7 2.68 -21.88 11.98
CA VAL A 7 1.58 -21.64 12.91
C VAL A 7 1.21 -20.15 12.85
N VAL A 8 0.06 -19.86 12.23
CA VAL A 8 -0.56 -18.53 12.23
C VAL A 8 -1.20 -18.33 13.61
N LEU A 9 -0.57 -17.52 14.45
CA LEU A 9 -1.13 -17.11 15.73
C LEU A 9 -2.02 -15.88 15.54
N GLY A 10 -3.28 -15.97 15.97
CA GLY A 10 -4.13 -14.81 16.25
C GLY A 10 -5.21 -14.51 15.21
N GLN A 11 -6.29 -15.30 15.22
CA GLN A 11 -7.61 -14.85 14.75
C GLN A 11 -8.43 -14.50 15.98
N ASP A 12 -8.39 -13.24 16.43
CA ASP A 12 -9.43 -12.69 17.32
C ASP A 12 -9.55 -11.18 17.08
N GLY A 13 -10.80 -10.73 16.98
CA GLY A 13 -11.17 -9.41 16.50
C GLY A 13 -10.94 -8.26 17.48
N VAL A 14 -11.02 -7.06 16.91
CA VAL A 14 -11.28 -5.76 17.56
C VAL A 14 -10.30 -5.35 18.67
N GLY A 15 -9.31 -4.53 18.27
CA GLY A 15 -8.58 -3.65 19.18
C GLY A 15 -7.21 -4.18 19.61
N GLY A 16 -6.16 -3.76 18.91
CA GLY A 16 -4.78 -3.92 19.37
C GLY A 16 -3.89 -4.58 18.33
N CYS A 17 -3.13 -3.74 17.62
CA CYS A 17 -1.93 -4.07 16.86
C CYS A 17 -2.03 -5.29 15.93
N CYS A 18 -2.44 -5.06 14.68
CA CYS A 18 -2.08 -6.00 13.62
C CYS A 18 -0.57 -6.23 13.70
N PRO A 19 -0.07 -7.48 13.70
CA PRO A 19 1.35 -7.69 13.53
C PRO A 19 1.75 -7.00 12.23
N GLY A 20 2.73 -6.10 12.32
CA GLY A 20 3.35 -5.54 11.13
C GLY A 20 3.96 -6.67 10.31
N LEU A 21 4.15 -6.43 9.02
CA LEU A 21 4.84 -7.35 8.10
C LEU A 21 6.24 -7.74 8.61
N LEU A 22 6.78 -6.96 9.55
CA LEU A 22 8.09 -7.13 10.17
C LEU A 22 8.06 -7.86 11.52
N THR A 23 6.89 -8.12 12.10
CA THR A 23 6.77 -8.70 13.46
C THR A 23 6.21 -10.11 13.48
N ALA A 24 5.37 -10.49 12.52
CA ALA A 24 4.90 -11.86 12.38
C ALA A 24 4.61 -12.20 10.91
N PRO A 25 4.61 -13.48 10.52
CA PRO A 25 4.22 -13.91 9.18
C PRO A 25 2.78 -13.53 8.86
N LEU A 26 2.54 -13.10 7.63
CA LEU A 26 1.19 -12.85 7.12
C LEU A 26 0.51 -14.17 6.75
N ASP A 27 -0.80 -14.24 6.98
CA ASP A 27 -1.62 -15.29 6.41
C ASP A 27 -1.83 -15.08 4.89
N GLU A 28 -2.43 -16.07 4.22
CA GLU A 28 -2.67 -16.04 2.78
C GLU A 28 -3.60 -14.88 2.37
N ALA A 29 -4.67 -14.63 3.13
CA ALA A 29 -5.65 -13.60 2.83
C ALA A 29 -5.03 -12.19 2.97
N GLN A 30 -4.30 -11.95 4.05
CA GLN A 30 -3.55 -10.72 4.29
C GLN A 30 -2.52 -10.47 3.19
N SER A 31 -1.80 -11.51 2.77
CA SER A 31 -0.81 -11.44 1.70
C SER A 31 -1.44 -11.04 0.37
N VAL A 32 -2.58 -11.65 0.00
CA VAL A 32 -3.32 -11.32 -1.23
C VAL A 32 -3.82 -9.88 -1.22
N GLU A 33 -4.42 -9.43 -0.12
CA GLU A 33 -4.93 -8.07 0.00
C GLU A 33 -3.81 -7.03 -0.09
N LEU A 34 -2.72 -7.25 0.66
CA LEU A 34 -1.60 -6.32 0.66
C LEU A 34 -0.88 -6.29 -0.70
N ALA A 35 -0.75 -7.43 -1.38
CA ALA A 35 -0.19 -7.50 -2.71
C ALA A 35 -0.98 -6.69 -3.75
N LYS A 36 -2.32 -6.63 -3.64
CA LYS A 36 -3.15 -5.78 -4.52
C LYS A 36 -2.79 -4.30 -4.36
N VAL A 37 -2.64 -3.85 -3.11
CA VAL A 37 -2.29 -2.46 -2.81
C VAL A 37 -0.87 -2.14 -3.27
N PHE A 38 0.11 -3.00 -2.98
CA PHE A 38 1.48 -2.81 -3.46
C PHE A 38 1.57 -2.86 -4.99
N LYS A 39 0.78 -3.69 -5.67
CA LYS A 39 0.70 -3.68 -7.14
C LYS A 39 0.17 -2.35 -7.66
N ALA A 40 -0.80 -1.74 -6.99
CA ALA A 40 -1.27 -0.40 -7.34
C ALA A 40 -0.20 0.67 -7.10
N LEU A 41 0.57 0.57 -6.01
CA LEU A 41 1.67 1.50 -5.70
C LEU A 41 2.96 1.21 -6.47
N GLY A 42 3.13 0.04 -7.08
CA GLY A 42 4.37 -0.36 -7.77
C GLY A 42 4.60 0.31 -9.13
N ASP A 43 3.77 1.29 -9.52
CA ASP A 43 3.83 1.96 -10.80
C ASP A 43 4.12 3.45 -10.62
N PRO A 44 5.06 4.02 -11.41
CA PRO A 44 5.52 5.38 -11.21
C PRO A 44 4.43 6.43 -11.49
N ILE A 45 3.54 6.17 -12.45
CA ILE A 45 2.45 7.08 -12.79
C ILE A 45 1.42 7.09 -11.66
N ARG A 46 1.06 5.91 -11.15
CA ARG A 46 0.12 5.77 -10.02
C ARG A 46 0.66 6.40 -8.74
N LEU A 47 1.94 6.22 -8.43
CA LEU A 47 2.57 6.88 -7.28
C LEU A 47 2.53 8.40 -7.40
N ARG A 48 2.86 8.93 -8.58
CA ARG A 48 2.84 10.38 -8.81
C ARG A 48 1.42 10.94 -8.72
N LEU A 49 0.42 10.27 -9.31
CA LEU A 49 -0.98 10.63 -9.18
C LEU A 49 -1.44 10.65 -7.71
N LEU A 50 -1.14 9.59 -6.95
CA LEU A 50 -1.49 9.51 -5.53
C LEU A 50 -0.83 10.64 -4.73
N SER A 51 0.46 10.90 -4.97
CA SER A 51 1.20 12.00 -4.32
C SER A 51 0.57 13.37 -4.60
N MET A 52 0.20 13.64 -5.85
CA MET A 52 -0.49 14.88 -6.24
C MET A 52 -1.85 15.03 -5.55
N ILE A 53 -2.61 13.94 -5.41
CA ILE A 53 -3.90 13.92 -4.71
C ILE A 53 -3.70 14.16 -3.21
N ALA A 54 -2.79 13.41 -2.58
CA ALA A 54 -2.52 13.49 -1.15
C ALA A 54 -1.95 14.84 -0.71
N SER A 55 -1.20 15.52 -1.58
CA SER A 55 -0.55 16.79 -1.25
C SER A 55 -1.45 18.01 -1.45
N ARG A 56 -2.71 17.84 -1.87
CA ARG A 56 -3.60 18.97 -2.13
C ARG A 56 -4.24 19.49 -0.86
N ALA A 57 -4.01 20.77 -0.55
CA ALA A 57 -4.55 21.42 0.65
C ALA A 57 -6.09 21.42 0.75
N GLY A 58 -6.79 21.36 -0.38
CA GLY A 58 -8.26 21.34 -0.43
C GLY A 58 -8.92 19.97 -0.25
N GLY A 59 -8.14 18.91 0.00
CA GLY A 59 -8.64 17.54 0.22
C GLY A 59 -9.04 16.79 -1.05
N GLU A 60 -9.35 17.47 -2.16
CA GLU A 60 -9.73 16.85 -3.43
C GLU A 60 -9.12 17.55 -4.66
N VAL A 61 -8.85 16.79 -5.73
CA VAL A 61 -8.29 17.26 -7.01
C VAL A 61 -9.20 16.94 -8.19
N CYS A 62 -9.44 17.88 -9.08
CA CYS A 62 -10.12 17.60 -10.35
C CYS A 62 -9.20 16.84 -11.31
N VAL A 63 -9.74 15.87 -12.06
CA VAL A 63 -8.97 15.12 -13.09
C VAL A 63 -8.27 16.03 -14.11
N CYS A 64 -8.83 17.20 -14.37
CA CYS A 64 -8.30 18.21 -15.29
C CYS A 64 -7.01 18.85 -14.78
N ASP A 65 -6.84 18.91 -13.47
CA ASP A 65 -5.64 19.44 -12.84
C ASP A 65 -4.54 18.37 -12.74
N LEU A 66 -4.92 17.08 -12.80
CA LEU A 66 -3.99 15.95 -12.77
C LEU A 66 -3.39 15.65 -14.14
N THR A 67 -4.22 15.64 -15.18
CA THR A 67 -3.85 15.17 -16.52
C THR A 67 -2.66 15.94 -17.15
N PRO A 68 -2.55 17.27 -17.04
CA PRO A 68 -1.44 18.04 -17.64
C PRO A 68 -0.05 17.71 -17.09
N ALA A 69 0.05 17.02 -15.94
CA ALA A 69 1.34 16.63 -15.36
C ALA A 69 2.00 15.43 -16.07
N PHE A 70 1.30 14.83 -17.03
CA PHE A 70 1.71 13.61 -17.72
C PHE A 70 1.58 13.78 -19.24
N ASP A 71 2.54 13.24 -19.99
CA ASP A 71 2.43 13.09 -21.44
C ASP A 71 1.69 11.79 -21.79
N LEU A 72 0.44 11.69 -21.30
CA LEU A 72 -0.40 10.50 -21.42
C LEU A 72 -1.82 10.88 -21.85
N SER A 73 -2.48 9.94 -22.52
CA SER A 73 -3.88 10.11 -22.89
C SER A 73 -4.79 10.11 -21.66
N GLN A 74 -5.91 10.83 -21.74
CA GLN A 74 -6.93 10.84 -20.68
C GLN A 74 -7.48 9.42 -20.35
N PRO A 75 -7.71 8.51 -21.33
CA PRO A 75 -8.07 7.13 -21.04
C PRO A 75 -7.03 6.39 -20.18
N THR A 76 -5.73 6.64 -20.44
CA THR A 76 -4.64 6.05 -19.66
C THR A 76 -4.64 6.56 -18.23
N ILE A 77 -4.78 7.87 -18.03
CA ILE A 77 -4.88 8.46 -16.67
C ILE A 77 -6.11 7.94 -15.92
N SER A 78 -7.26 7.87 -16.60
CA SER A 78 -8.50 7.32 -16.02
C SER A 78 -8.34 5.85 -15.60
N HIS A 79 -7.60 5.06 -16.38
CA HIS A 79 -7.27 3.68 -16.02
C HIS A 79 -6.41 3.62 -14.75
N HIS A 80 -5.37 4.44 -14.65
CA HIS A 80 -4.54 4.52 -13.44
C HIS A 80 -5.33 4.92 -12.20
N LEU A 81 -6.20 5.93 -12.32
CA LEU A 81 -7.08 6.37 -11.23
C LEU A 81 -8.08 5.28 -10.82
N LYS A 82 -8.60 4.50 -11.77
CA LYS A 82 -9.46 3.35 -11.48
C LYS A 82 -8.71 2.27 -10.67
N LEU A 83 -7.46 1.97 -11.02
CA LEU A 83 -6.66 0.99 -10.29
C LEU A 83 -6.35 1.46 -8.85
N LEU A 84 -6.07 2.75 -8.66
CA LEU A 84 -5.90 3.34 -7.32
C LEU A 84 -7.19 3.26 -6.49
N ARG A 85 -8.36 3.53 -7.10
CA ARG A 85 -9.67 3.33 -6.45
C ARG A 85 -9.92 1.88 -6.06
N GLN A 86 -9.64 0.94 -6.96
CA GLN A 86 -9.82 -0.49 -6.69
C GLN A 86 -8.91 -1.00 -5.57
N ALA A 87 -7.77 -0.35 -5.36
CA ALA A 87 -6.88 -0.62 -4.23
C ALA A 87 -7.30 0.09 -2.93
N GLY A 88 -8.38 0.86 -2.93
CA GLY A 88 -8.88 1.59 -1.76
C GLY A 88 -7.98 2.74 -1.31
N LEU A 89 -7.14 3.28 -2.20
CA LEU A 89 -6.22 4.38 -1.87
C LEU A 89 -6.86 5.75 -2.08
N ILE A 90 -7.81 5.85 -3.01
CA ILE A 90 -8.51 7.08 -3.35
C ILE A 90 -9.98 6.76 -3.58
N ASP A 91 -10.83 7.79 -3.54
CA ASP A 91 -12.17 7.71 -4.09
C ASP A 91 -12.46 8.90 -5.00
N CYS A 92 -13.64 8.91 -5.63
CA CYS A 92 -14.01 9.99 -6.54
C CYS A 92 -15.50 10.31 -6.55
N GLU A 93 -15.81 11.56 -6.91
CA GLU A 93 -17.16 12.06 -7.12
C GLU A 93 -17.25 12.78 -8.47
N ARG A 94 -18.33 12.53 -9.20
CA ARG A 94 -18.64 13.29 -10.41
C ARG A 94 -19.52 14.47 -10.06
N ARG A 95 -19.04 15.68 -10.35
CA ARG A 95 -19.76 16.95 -10.16
C ARG A 95 -19.95 17.62 -11.52
N GLY A 96 -21.11 17.35 -12.12
CA GLY A 96 -21.43 17.77 -13.49
C GLY A 96 -20.55 17.07 -14.52
N THR A 97 -19.77 17.85 -15.27
CA THR A 97 -18.85 17.35 -16.30
C THR A 97 -17.53 16.84 -15.72
N TRP A 98 -17.19 17.27 -14.50
CA TRP A 98 -15.88 17.04 -13.90
C TRP A 98 -15.91 15.92 -12.87
N VAL A 99 -14.77 15.26 -12.66
CA VAL A 99 -14.57 14.23 -11.65
C VAL A 99 -13.47 14.68 -10.70
N TYR A 100 -13.78 14.65 -9.41
CA TYR A 100 -12.88 15.00 -8.33
C TYR A 100 -12.42 13.73 -7.61
N TYR A 101 -11.15 13.70 -7.22
CA TYR A 101 -10.52 12.58 -6.51
C TYR A 101 -9.93 13.04 -5.19
N TRP A 102 -10.04 12.22 -4.15
CA TRP A 102 -9.46 12.48 -2.84
C TRP A 102 -8.81 11.21 -2.27
N LEU A 103 -7.91 11.40 -1.31
CA LEU A 103 -7.23 10.31 -0.61
C LEU A 103 -8.17 9.62 0.39
N LEU A 104 -8.09 8.30 0.49
CA LEU A 104 -8.67 7.54 1.60
C LEU A 104 -7.55 7.24 2.62
N PRO A 105 -7.47 8.00 3.74
CA PRO A 105 -6.34 7.91 4.67
C PRO A 105 -6.25 6.55 5.36
N GLU A 106 -7.37 5.84 5.51
CA GLU A 106 -7.46 4.57 6.24
C GLU A 106 -6.51 3.51 5.66
N MET A 107 -6.40 3.45 4.33
CA MET A 107 -5.51 2.49 3.67
C MET A 107 -4.05 2.90 3.80
N THR A 108 -3.73 4.19 3.68
CA THR A 108 -2.35 4.68 3.84
C THR A 108 -1.85 4.53 5.28
N ASP A 109 -2.71 4.79 6.27
CA ASP A 109 -2.41 4.62 7.69
C ASP A 109 -2.18 3.14 8.01
N ARG A 110 -3.00 2.26 7.44
CA ARG A 110 -2.81 0.81 7.55
C ARG A 110 -1.48 0.35 6.96
N LEU A 111 -1.11 0.84 5.77
CA LEU A 111 0.19 0.52 5.15
C LEU A 111 1.35 1.01 6.00
N ALA A 112 1.26 2.23 6.53
CA ALA A 112 2.27 2.79 7.42
C ALA A 112 2.44 1.91 8.67
N GLY A 113 1.34 1.50 9.30
CA GLY A 113 1.36 0.57 10.44
C GLY A 113 2.00 -0.77 10.11
N ILE A 114 1.69 -1.36 8.95
CA ILE A 114 2.23 -2.66 8.52
C ILE A 114 3.74 -2.59 8.26
N LEU A 115 4.22 -1.48 7.71
CA LEU A 115 5.63 -1.30 7.31
C LEU A 115 6.49 -0.69 8.41
N THR A 116 5.89 -0.14 9.46
CA THR A 116 6.63 0.46 10.57
C THR A 116 7.34 -0.61 11.37
N ARG A 117 8.66 -0.50 11.47
CA ARG A 117 9.46 -1.31 12.40
C ARG A 117 9.16 -0.84 13.83
N PRO A 118 8.86 -1.73 14.78
CA PRO A 118 8.87 -1.37 16.20
C PRO A 118 10.31 -0.95 16.57
N ALA A 119 10.50 0.33 16.88
CA ALA A 119 11.78 0.84 17.34
C ALA A 119 12.11 0.18 18.69
N GLY A 120 13.15 -0.65 18.76
CA GLY A 120 13.62 -1.24 20.03
C GLY A 120 14.26 -2.62 19.97
N GLN A 121 14.08 -3.42 18.91
CA GLN A 121 14.76 -4.71 18.80
C GLN A 121 16.02 -4.61 17.95
N PRO A 122 17.22 -4.99 18.46
CA PRO A 122 18.40 -5.20 17.65
C PRO A 122 18.08 -6.19 16.52
N LEU A 123 18.53 -5.90 15.30
CA LEU A 123 18.48 -6.91 14.23
C LEU A 123 19.31 -8.12 14.72
N PRO A 124 18.83 -9.37 14.63
CA PRO A 124 19.65 -10.53 14.97
C PRO A 124 20.95 -10.46 14.15
N GLU A 125 22.08 -10.47 14.84
CA GLU A 125 23.39 -10.53 14.21
C GLU A 125 23.40 -11.71 13.24
N ARG A 126 23.79 -11.46 11.99
CA ARG A 126 24.01 -12.55 11.05
C ARG A 126 25.17 -13.36 11.59
N VAL A 127 24.89 -14.51 12.21
CA VAL A 127 25.91 -15.49 12.56
C VAL A 127 26.60 -15.88 11.26
N GLY A 128 27.77 -15.31 11.03
CA GLY A 128 28.65 -15.71 9.95
C GLY A 128 28.99 -17.18 10.16
N THR A 129 28.70 -18.02 9.19
CA THR A 129 29.20 -19.39 9.13
C THR A 129 30.70 -19.31 8.85
N ALA A 130 31.49 -19.00 9.88
CA ALA A 130 32.94 -19.07 9.85
C ALA A 130 33.36 -20.48 10.29
N GLY A 131 33.81 -21.27 9.32
CA GLY A 131 34.82 -22.31 9.46
C GLY A 131 34.53 -23.46 10.42
N ASP A 132 34.01 -24.57 9.87
CA ASP A 132 34.45 -25.89 10.31
C ASP A 132 34.42 -26.84 9.11
N ALA A 133 35.57 -26.99 8.47
CA ALA A 133 35.83 -28.07 7.52
C ALA A 133 37.08 -28.80 8.03
N PRO A 134 36.98 -30.10 8.35
CA PRO A 134 38.12 -30.90 8.79
C PRO A 134 39.12 -31.17 7.66
#